data_AF-A0A978TX14-F1
#
_entry.id   AF-A0A978TX14-F1
#
_cell.length_a   1.000
_cell.length_b   1.000
_cell.length_c   1.000
_cell.angle_alpha   90.00
_cell.angle_beta   90.00
_cell.angle_gamma   90.00
#
_symmetry.space_group_name_H-M   'P 1'
#
loop_
_entity.id
_entity.type
_entity.pdbx_description
1 polymer ?
#
loop_
_entity_poly.entity_id
_entity_poly.type
_entity_poly.pdbx_seq_one_letter_code
_entity_poly.pdbx_strand_id
1 'polypeptide(L)'
;MMGYRFEFRTYCRPFRQPLQTRHGVWSERRGIIVRLVDEAGRVGWGEIAPLAWFGSERLEEALAWCQGVPQVISEEMLWAVPERLPACRFGLEMAWEGVGG
;
A
#
# COMPACT_ATOMS: atom_id res chain seq x y z
N MET A 1 18.92 0.08 -14.55
CA MET A 1 17.64 -0.28 -13.90
C MET A 1 17.48 0.68 -12.75
N MET A 2 16.44 1.52 -12.77
CA MET A 2 16.25 2.56 -11.74
C MET A 2 15.69 1.92 -10.48
N GLY A 3 16.38 2.13 -9.35
CA GLY A 3 15.96 1.63 -8.05
C GLY A 3 15.20 2.69 -7.27
N TYR A 4 14.11 2.29 -6.61
CA TYR A 4 13.36 3.13 -5.69
C TYR A 4 13.57 2.63 -4.27
N ARG A 5 14.01 3.51 -3.36
CA ARG A 5 14.01 3.20 -1.94
C ARG A 5 12.57 3.10 -1.45
N PHE A 6 12.20 1.92 -0.98
CA PHE A 6 10.87 1.60 -0.47
C PHE A 6 10.84 1.70 1.05
N GLU A 7 9.90 2.49 1.55
CA GLU A 7 9.60 2.62 2.97
C GLU A 7 8.09 2.50 3.18
N PHE A 8 7.66 1.92 4.31
CA PHE A 8 6.25 1.79 4.62
C PHE A 8 5.96 1.97 6.11
N ARG A 9 4.73 2.38 6.44
CA ARG A 9 4.23 2.48 7.82
C ARG A 9 2.77 2.07 7.90
N THR A 10 2.44 1.16 8.81
CA THR A 10 1.05 0.83 9.14
C THR A 10 0.38 1.97 9.89
N TYR A 11 -0.91 2.15 9.68
CA TYR A 11 -1.72 3.07 10.47
C TYR A 11 -3.03 2.41 10.91
N CYS A 12 -3.58 2.91 12.02
CA CYS A 12 -4.97 2.70 12.42
C CYS A 12 -5.56 4.05 12.82
N ARG A 13 -6.69 4.43 12.24
CA ARG A 13 -7.38 5.70 12.52
C ARG A 13 -8.85 5.46 12.82
N PRO A 14 -9.38 5.93 13.95
CA PRO A 14 -10.81 5.84 14.22
C PRO A 14 -11.60 6.71 13.23
N PHE A 15 -12.77 6.25 12.80
CA PHE A 15 -13.72 7.10 12.11
C PHE A 15 -14.34 8.12 13.07
N ARG A 16 -14.72 9.29 12.55
CA ARG A 16 -15.44 10.30 13.35
C ARG A 16 -16.76 9.76 13.89
N GLN A 17 -17.41 8.89 13.13
CA GLN A 17 -18.61 8.14 13.51
C GLN A 17 -18.45 6.71 12.98
N PRO A 18 -18.64 5.68 13.82
CA PRO A 18 -18.61 4.30 13.35
C PRO A 18 -19.68 4.04 12.27
N LEU A 19 -19.30 3.31 11.21
CA LEU A 19 -20.21 2.94 10.15
C LEU A 19 -20.91 1.63 10.51
N GLN A 20 -22.25 1.60 10.41
CA GLN A 20 -23.02 0.37 10.48
C GLN A 20 -23.03 -0.30 9.11
N THR A 21 -22.54 -1.54 9.03
CA THR A 21 -22.53 -2.32 7.79
C THR A 21 -23.22 -3.66 8.02
N ARG A 22 -23.54 -4.39 6.95
CA ARG A 22 -24.02 -5.79 7.05
C ARG A 22 -23.00 -6.73 7.71
N HIS A 23 -21.74 -6.31 7.82
CA HIS A 23 -20.64 -7.06 8.42
C HIS A 23 -20.38 -6.65 9.89
N GLY A 24 -21.22 -5.79 10.45
CA GLY A 24 -21.10 -5.26 11.81
C GLY A 24 -20.66 -3.79 11.85
N VAL A 25 -20.33 -3.34 13.05
CA VAL A 25 -19.86 -1.98 13.30
C VAL A 25 -18.42 -1.84 12.82
N TRP A 26 -18.18 -0.85 11.97
CA TRP A 26 -16.84 -0.51 11.50
C TRP A 26 -16.40 0.84 12.08
N SER A 27 -15.49 0.81 13.05
CA SER A 27 -15.08 1.99 13.82
C SER A 27 -13.72 2.56 13.44
N GLU A 28 -12.89 1.82 12.69
CA GLU A 28 -11.51 2.20 12.40
C GLU A 28 -11.08 1.87 10.98
N ARG A 29 -10.34 2.79 10.35
CA ARG A 29 -9.63 2.56 9.11
C ARG A 29 -8.21 2.07 9.42
N ARG A 30 -7.86 0.93 8.84
CA ARG A 30 -6.50 0.39 8.85
C ARG A 30 -5.94 0.37 7.43
N GLY A 31 -4.64 0.58 7.32
CA GLY A 31 -3.91 0.59 6.05
C GLY A 31 -2.42 0.79 6.26
N ILE A 32 -1.71 0.97 5.15
CA ILE A 32 -0.26 1.15 5.09
C ILE A 32 0.01 2.36 4.20
N ILE A 33 0.80 3.30 4.70
CA ILE A 33 1.37 4.38 3.88
C ILE A 33 2.67 3.87 3.28
N VAL A 34 2.82 4.00 1.97
CA VAL A 34 4.04 3.66 1.24
C VAL A 34 4.71 4.93 0.72
N ARG A 35 6.04 4.88 0.68
CA ARG A 35 6.89 5.95 0.21
C ARG A 35 7.96 5.37 -0.71
N LEU A 36 8.07 5.94 -1.90
CA LEU A 36 9.16 5.68 -2.84
C LEU A 36 10.06 6.90 -2.93
N VAL A 37 11.36 6.66 -2.98
CA VAL A 37 12.37 7.68 -3.26
C VAL A 37 13.23 7.21 -4.40
N ASP A 38 13.30 7.99 -5.48
CA ASP A 38 14.16 7.67 -6.61
C ASP A 38 15.62 8.11 -6.38
N GLU A 39 16.48 7.84 -7.35
CA GLU A 39 17.91 8.19 -7.30
C GLU A 39 18.16 9.71 -7.28
N ALA A 40 17.24 10.50 -7.84
CA ALA A 40 17.28 11.96 -7.82
C ALA A 40 16.73 12.56 -6.50
N GLY A 41 16.25 11.72 -5.58
CA GLY A 41 15.67 12.14 -4.30
C GLY A 41 14.22 12.61 -4.39
N ARG A 42 13.55 12.45 -5.53
CA ARG A 42 12.10 12.70 -5.68
C ARG A 42 11.33 11.70 -4.84
N VAL A 43 10.23 12.15 -4.25
CA VAL A 43 9.44 11.35 -3.31
C VAL A 43 8.01 11.23 -3.81
N GLY A 44 7.53 10.01 -3.86
CA GLY A 44 6.13 9.69 -4.16
C GLY A 44 5.51 8.89 -3.03
N TRP A 45 4.21 9.08 -2.85
CA TRP A 45 3.45 8.51 -1.76
C TRP A 45 2.23 7.76 -2.29
N GLY A 46 1.90 6.69 -1.61
CA GLY A 46 0.68 5.94 -1.89
C GLY A 46 0.13 5.29 -0.63
N GLU A 47 -1.05 4.69 -0.80
CA GLU A 47 -1.78 4.06 0.29
C GLU A 47 -2.24 2.67 -0.11
N ILE A 48 -1.91 1.69 0.73
CA ILE A 48 -2.41 0.33 0.64
C ILE A 48 -3.45 0.17 1.75
N ALA A 49 -4.73 0.17 1.39
CA ALA A 49 -5.80 0.11 2.36
C ALA A 49 -6.87 -0.92 1.94
N PRO A 50 -6.56 -2.23 1.99
CA PRO A 50 -7.55 -3.25 1.72
C PRO A 50 -8.75 -3.15 2.68
N LEU A 51 -9.90 -3.62 2.21
CA LEU A 51 -11.13 -3.70 3.00
C LEU A 51 -11.43 -5.18 3.20
N ALA A 52 -11.40 -5.66 4.45
CA ALA A 52 -11.45 -7.10 4.74
C ALA A 52 -12.71 -7.83 4.20
N TRP A 53 -13.81 -7.11 3.96
CA TRP A 53 -15.05 -7.64 3.39
C TRP A 53 -15.29 -7.22 1.93
N PHE A 54 -14.29 -6.63 1.27
CA PHE A 54 -14.38 -6.19 -0.12
C PHE A 54 -13.11 -6.55 -0.88
N GLY A 55 -13.23 -7.48 -1.83
CA GLY A 55 -12.12 -8.01 -2.61
C GLY A 55 -11.45 -9.23 -1.97
N SER A 56 -10.27 -9.58 -2.49
CA SER A 56 -9.50 -10.77 -2.08
C SER A 56 -8.37 -10.49 -1.10
N GLU A 57 -7.99 -9.22 -0.93
CA GLU A 57 -6.79 -8.85 -0.18
C GLU A 57 -7.10 -8.49 1.26
N ARG A 58 -6.35 -9.08 2.19
CA ARG A 58 -6.36 -8.72 3.60
C ARG A 58 -5.16 -7.84 3.94
N LEU A 59 -5.31 -7.03 4.98
CA LEU A 59 -4.25 -6.13 5.44
C LEU A 59 -2.99 -6.90 5.85
N GLU A 60 -3.14 -8.09 6.43
CA GLU A 60 -2.04 -8.95 6.84
C GLU A 60 -1.23 -9.44 5.63
N GLU A 61 -1.88 -9.66 4.49
CA GLU A 61 -1.23 -10.08 3.25
C GLU A 61 -0.48 -8.92 2.60
N ALA A 62 -1.08 -7.73 2.64
CA ALA A 62 -0.43 -6.49 2.22
C ALA A 62 0.83 -6.20 3.05
N LEU A 63 0.72 -6.35 4.37
CA LEU A 63 1.83 -6.15 5.30
C LEU A 63 2.94 -7.17 5.07
N ALA A 64 2.59 -8.44 4.89
CA ALA A 64 3.56 -9.50 4.59
C ALA A 64 4.31 -9.23 3.28
N TRP A 65 3.62 -8.71 2.26
CA TRP A 65 4.26 -8.28 1.01
C TRP A 65 5.25 -7.14 1.27
N CYS A 66 4.83 -6.09 1.98
CA CYS A 66 5.70 -4.94 2.29
C CYS A 66 6.95 -5.34 3.09
N GLN A 67 6.83 -6.31 3.98
CA GLN A 67 7.95 -6.84 4.77
C GLN A 67 8.87 -7.77 3.96
N GLY A 68 8.34 -8.40 2.91
CA GLY A 68 9.07 -9.38 2.08
C GLY A 68 9.86 -8.78 0.92
N VAL A 69 9.61 -7.52 0.57
CA VAL A 69 10.36 -6.83 -0.50
C VAL A 69 11.68 -6.24 0.01
N PRO A 70 12.71 -6.16 -0.84
CA PRO A 70 13.95 -5.47 -0.51
C PRO A 70 13.73 -3.97 -0.28
N GLN A 71 14.66 -3.33 0.44
CA GLN A 71 14.62 -1.89 0.70
C GLN A 71 14.72 -1.04 -0.57
N VAL A 72 15.32 -1.58 -1.64
CA VAL A 72 15.35 -0.95 -2.96
C VAL A 72 14.61 -1.87 -3.91
N ILE A 73 13.52 -1.38 -4.49
CA ILE A 73 12.69 -2.12 -5.44
C ILE A 73 12.86 -1.55 -6.85
N SER A 74 12.74 -2.40 -7.86
CA SER A 74 12.76 -1.98 -9.26
C SER A 74 11.35 -1.80 -9.81
N GLU A 75 11.24 -1.19 -10.98
CA GLU A 75 9.96 -1.04 -11.67
C GLU A 75 9.34 -2.41 -12.01
N GLU A 76 10.14 -3.40 -12.39
CA GLU A 76 9.66 -4.76 -12.64
C GLU A 76 9.01 -5.39 -11.40
N MET A 77 9.51 -5.06 -10.20
CA MET A 77 8.93 -5.54 -8.95
C MET A 77 7.60 -4.84 -8.63
N LEU A 78 7.44 -3.56 -8.99
CA LEU A 78 6.16 -2.85 -8.90
C LEU A 78 5.11 -3.52 -9.80
N TRP A 79 5.48 -3.88 -11.03
CA TRP A 79 4.58 -4.54 -11.97
C TRP A 79 4.28 -6.00 -11.60
N ALA A 80 5.22 -6.67 -10.92
CA ALA A 80 5.10 -8.07 -10.46
C ALA A 80 4.31 -8.27 -9.16
N VAL A 81 3.66 -7.23 -8.62
CA VAL A 81 2.74 -7.39 -7.49
C VAL A 81 1.68 -8.45 -7.82
N PRO A 82 1.45 -9.47 -6.97
CA PRO A 82 0.46 -10.51 -7.26
C PRO A 82 -0.93 -9.94 -7.50
N GLU A 83 -1.67 -10.47 -8.49
CA GLU A 83 -3.05 -10.03 -8.80
C GLU A 83 -4.01 -10.12 -7.61
N ARG A 84 -3.75 -11.05 -6.67
CA ARG A 84 -4.51 -11.21 -5.43
C ARG A 84 -4.33 -10.05 -4.43
N LEU A 85 -3.36 -9.16 -4.67
CA LEU A 85 -3.03 -7.98 -3.86
C LEU A 85 -3.29 -6.66 -4.64
N PRO A 86 -4.54 -6.40 -5.10
CA PRO A 86 -4.86 -5.20 -5.88
C PRO A 86 -4.64 -3.86 -5.14
N ALA A 87 -4.83 -3.80 -3.82
CA ALA A 87 -4.55 -2.61 -3.03
C ALA A 87 -3.04 -2.36 -2.88
N CYS A 88 -2.22 -3.41 -2.76
CA CYS A 88 -0.76 -3.26 -2.89
C CYS A 88 -0.39 -2.64 -4.23
N ARG A 89 -0.91 -3.18 -5.33
CA ARG A 89 -0.64 -2.68 -6.69
C ARG A 89 -1.01 -1.20 -6.78
N PHE A 90 -2.24 -0.85 -6.43
CA PHE A 90 -2.72 0.54 -6.45
C PHE A 90 -1.84 1.47 -5.61
N GLY A 91 -1.53 1.10 -4.36
CA GLY A 91 -0.73 1.94 -3.48
C GLY A 91 0.69 2.19 -4.02
N LEU A 92 1.28 1.19 -4.66
CA LEU A 92 2.60 1.28 -5.27
C LEU A 92 2.60 2.10 -6.56
N GLU A 93 1.60 1.91 -7.43
CA GLU A 93 1.42 2.69 -8.65
C GLU A 93 1.27 4.19 -8.33
N MET A 94 0.44 4.55 -7.34
CA MET A 94 0.31 5.95 -6.90
C MET A 94 1.62 6.54 -6.37
N ALA A 95 2.39 5.73 -5.62
CA ALA A 95 3.70 6.17 -5.13
C ALA A 95 4.72 6.33 -6.27
N TRP A 96 4.62 5.50 -7.31
CA TRP A 96 5.49 5.55 -8.48
C TRP A 96 5.16 6.75 -9.39
N GLU A 97 3.87 7.02 -9.65
CA GLU A 97 3.44 8.25 -10.33
C GLU A 97 3.96 9.49 -9.60
N GLY A 98 3.93 9.48 -8.26
CA GLY A 98 4.40 10.58 -7.43
C GLY A 98 5.91 10.90 -7.53
N VAL A 99 6.76 9.94 -7.93
CA VAL A 99 8.19 10.19 -8.21
C VAL A 99 8.43 10.63 -9.66
N GLY A 100 7.39 10.75 -10.48
CA GLY A 100 7.46 11.13 -11.89
C GLY A 100 7.68 9.94 -12.83
N GLY A 101 7.11 8.78 -12.47
CA GLY A 101 6.90 7.63 -13.36
C GLY A 101 5.59 7.74 -14.13
#